data_AF-A0A7C5ILS2-F1
#
_entry.id   AF-A0A7C5ILS2-F1
#
_cell.length_a   1.000
_cell.length_b   1.000
_cell.length_c   1.000
_cell.angle_alpha   90.00
_cell.angle_beta   90.00
_cell.angle_gamma   90.00
#
_symmetry.space_group_name_H-M   'P 1'
#
loop_
_entity.id
_entity.type
_entity.pdbx_description
1 polymer ?
#
loop_
_entity_poly.entity_id
_entity_poly.type
_entity_poly.pdbx_seq_one_letter_code
_entity_poly.pdbx_strand_id
1 'polypeptide(L)'
;MSEEVKIAEEAKQELVAKETENLSLSVTSEIIEEEVKKEKEEAVVPAASQEKKKFFFSKRVCKFCTKQLDESSINYKNLDLIKRFTMASGKILPRRISGNCARHQKLIAREIKRARILALLPFVDR
;
A
#
# COMPACT_ATOMS: atom_id res chain seq x y z
N MET A 1 3.19 86.40 22.88
CA MET A 1 3.75 85.83 21.63
C MET A 1 4.72 84.68 21.87
N SER A 2 5.63 84.72 22.85
CA SER A 2 6.62 83.64 23.07
C SER A 2 6.15 82.50 23.99
N GLU A 3 5.20 82.75 24.91
CA GLU A 3 4.72 81.74 25.87
C GLU A 3 3.67 80.79 25.26
N GLU A 4 2.82 81.29 24.36
CA GLU A 4 1.83 80.46 23.62
C GLU A 4 2.52 79.43 22.70
N VAL A 5 3.70 79.76 22.16
CA VAL A 5 4.46 78.85 21.31
C VAL A 5 5.06 77.71 22.13
N LYS A 6 5.47 77.96 23.39
CA LYS A 6 6.03 76.92 24.28
C LYS A 6 4.97 75.94 24.76
N ILE A 7 3.78 76.42 25.14
CA ILE A 7 2.65 75.56 25.52
C ILE A 7 2.22 74.68 24.34
N ALA A 8 2.23 75.23 23.12
CA ALA A 8 1.96 74.47 21.90
C ALA A 8 3.07 73.46 21.56
N GLU A 9 4.31 73.69 21.98
CA GLU A 9 5.45 72.79 21.77
C GLU A 9 5.46 71.65 22.80
N GLU A 10 5.14 71.93 24.07
CA GLU A 10 4.98 70.94 25.13
C GLU A 10 3.78 70.01 24.88
N ALA A 11 2.64 70.55 24.42
CA ALA A 11 1.48 69.73 24.04
C ALA A 11 1.78 68.81 22.83
N LYS A 12 2.64 69.25 21.90
CA LYS A 12 3.11 68.42 20.80
C LYS A 12 4.05 67.31 21.26
N GLN A 13 4.92 67.58 22.23
CA GLN A 13 5.81 66.58 22.82
C GLN A 13 5.04 65.48 23.58
N GLU A 14 3.95 65.84 24.27
CA GLU A 14 3.11 64.87 24.99
C GLU A 14 2.29 63.96 24.04
N LEU A 15 1.85 64.48 22.88
CA LEU A 15 1.17 63.68 21.86
C LEU A 15 2.14 62.71 21.17
N VAL A 16 3.37 63.15 20.87
CA VAL A 16 4.41 62.29 20.27
C VAL A 16 4.81 61.16 21.23
N ALA A 17 4.85 61.39 22.54
CA ALA A 17 5.13 60.35 23.53
C ALA A 17 4.02 59.27 23.55
N LYS A 18 2.75 59.68 23.53
CA LYS A 18 1.60 58.77 23.45
C LYS A 18 1.58 57.98 22.14
N GLU A 19 2.05 58.55 21.03
CA GLU A 19 2.21 57.84 19.76
C GLU A 19 3.32 56.78 19.81
N THR A 20 4.44 57.04 20.49
CA THR A 20 5.56 56.07 20.61
C THR A 20 5.22 54.87 21.51
N GLU A 21 4.39 55.04 22.53
CA GLU A 21 3.89 53.94 23.37
C GLU A 21 2.93 53.03 22.58
N ASN A 22 2.06 53.62 21.74
CA ASN A 22 1.17 52.87 20.84
C ASN A 22 1.91 52.11 19.73
N LEU A 23 3.07 52.61 19.28
CA LEU A 23 3.94 51.89 18.35
C LEU A 23 4.60 50.66 18.98
N SER A 24 4.89 50.67 20.29
CA SER A 24 5.47 49.51 20.99
C SER A 24 4.48 48.34 21.18
N LEU A 25 3.18 48.65 21.28
CA LEU A 25 2.11 47.66 21.45
C LEU A 25 1.67 47.00 20.13
N SER A 26 1.91 47.64 18.99
CA SER A 26 1.69 47.06 17.66
C SER A 26 2.82 46.11 17.24
N VAL A 27 4.08 46.48 17.52
CA VAL A 27 5.24 45.63 17.19
C VAL A 27 5.24 44.33 18.01
N THR A 28 4.75 44.36 19.25
CA THR A 28 4.62 43.13 20.07
C THR A 28 3.51 42.19 19.61
N SER A 29 2.46 42.72 18.96
CA SER A 29 1.40 41.88 18.38
C SER A 29 1.78 41.33 17.00
N GLU A 30 2.55 42.07 16.21
CA GLU A 30 3.13 41.58 14.94
C GLU A 30 4.12 40.43 15.14
N ILE A 31 4.97 40.50 16.19
CA ILE A 31 5.94 39.44 16.51
C ILE A 31 5.25 38.15 16.99
N ILE A 32 4.15 38.26 17.76
CA ILE A 32 3.36 37.10 18.20
C ILE A 32 2.69 36.39 17.02
N GLU A 33 2.26 37.13 15.99
CA GLU A 33 1.67 36.54 14.78
C GLU A 33 2.70 35.82 13.89
N GLU A 34 3.96 36.24 13.88
CA GLU A 34 5.04 35.54 13.17
C GLU A 34 5.46 34.24 13.87
N GLU A 35 5.49 34.19 15.21
CA GLU A 35 5.87 32.97 15.94
C GLU A 35 4.79 31.87 15.88
N VAL A 36 3.50 32.23 15.94
CA VAL A 36 2.39 31.26 15.80
C VAL A 36 2.32 30.64 14.39
N LYS A 37 2.86 31.32 13.37
CA LYS A 37 2.97 30.76 12.01
C LYS A 37 4.09 29.72 11.91
N LYS A 38 5.23 29.90 12.59
CA LYS A 38 6.36 28.97 12.54
C LYS A 38 6.06 27.61 13.19
N GLU A 39 5.26 27.55 14.24
CA GLU A 39 4.95 26.28 14.92
C GLU A 39 3.94 25.39 14.15
N LYS A 40 3.14 25.95 13.24
CA LYS A 40 2.12 25.19 12.50
C LYS A 40 2.64 24.46 11.27
N GLU A 41 3.84 24.77 10.79
CA GLU A 41 4.41 24.18 9.57
C GLU A 41 5.07 22.79 9.80
N GLU A 42 5.44 22.43 11.04
CA GLU A 42 6.13 21.15 11.29
C GLU A 42 5.19 19.95 11.55
N ALA A 43 3.87 20.14 11.54
CA ALA A 43 2.90 19.07 11.85
C ALA A 43 2.18 18.46 10.63
N VAL A 44 2.64 18.71 9.40
CA VAL A 44 2.14 18.02 8.20
C VAL A 44 3.26 17.18 7.62
N VAL A 45 3.58 16.06 8.27
CA VAL A 45 4.14 14.91 7.56
C VAL A 45 3.02 14.47 6.60
N PRO A 46 3.12 14.67 5.27
CA PRO A 46 2.09 14.17 4.39
C PRO A 46 2.11 12.65 4.57
N ALA A 47 1.03 12.10 5.13
CA ALA A 47 0.83 10.67 5.23
C ALA A 47 0.98 10.12 3.81
N ALA A 48 2.15 9.54 3.53
CA ALA A 48 2.48 8.98 2.24
C ALA A 48 1.32 8.08 1.85
N SER A 49 0.56 8.52 0.86
CA SER A 49 -0.51 7.75 0.24
C SER A 49 0.18 6.51 -0.30
N GLN A 50 0.12 5.43 0.48
CA GLN A 50 0.55 4.13 0.04
C GLN A 50 -0.38 3.78 -1.11
N GLU A 51 0.00 4.15 -2.33
CA GLU A 51 -0.65 3.71 -3.54
C GLU A 51 -0.62 2.20 -3.47
N LYS A 52 -1.78 1.61 -3.14
CA LYS A 52 -1.94 0.17 -3.07
C LYS A 52 -1.61 -0.34 -4.46
N LYS A 53 -0.37 -0.80 -4.66
CA LYS A 53 0.08 -1.43 -5.90
C LYS A 53 -0.96 -2.48 -6.21
N LYS A 54 -1.77 -2.25 -7.24
CA LYS A 54 -2.77 -3.20 -7.68
C LYS A 54 -1.98 -4.42 -8.14
N PHE A 55 -1.92 -5.44 -7.29
CA PHE A 55 -1.32 -6.71 -7.66
C PHE A 55 -2.17 -7.26 -8.80
N PHE A 56 -1.69 -7.10 -10.03
CA PHE A 56 -2.28 -7.72 -11.19
C PHE A 56 -2.08 -9.23 -11.06
N PHE A 57 -3.04 -9.92 -10.46
CA PHE A 57 -3.11 -11.37 -10.53
C PHE A 57 -3.41 -11.74 -11.97
N SER A 58 -2.35 -12.01 -12.75
CA SER A 58 -2.49 -12.56 -14.08
C SER A 58 -3.33 -13.83 -14.00
N LYS A 59 -4.44 -13.85 -14.75
CA LYS A 59 -5.35 -15.00 -14.78
C LYS A 59 -4.60 -16.17 -15.40
N ARG A 60 -4.27 -17.17 -14.59
CA ARG A 60 -3.66 -18.41 -15.08
C ARG A 60 -4.68 -19.14 -15.97
N VAL A 61 -4.31 -19.36 -17.23
CA VAL A 61 -5.10 -20.15 -18.19
C VAL A 61 -4.81 -21.64 -18.02
N CYS A 62 -5.83 -22.46 -18.28
CA CYS A 62 -5.72 -23.91 -18.15
C CYS A 62 -4.96 -24.51 -19.33
N LYS A 63 -3.84 -25.18 -19.05
CA LYS A 63 -2.94 -25.81 -20.02
C LYS A 63 -3.63 -26.85 -20.92
N PHE A 64 -4.61 -27.57 -20.38
CA PHE A 64 -5.39 -28.57 -21.13
C PHE A 64 -6.43 -27.92 -22.06
N CYS A 65 -7.01 -26.79 -21.67
CA CYS A 65 -8.00 -26.11 -22.51
C CYS A 65 -7.33 -25.41 -23.69
N THR A 66 -6.10 -24.94 -23.51
CA THR A 66 -5.28 -24.36 -24.58
C THR A 66 -4.55 -25.42 -25.41
N LYS A 67 -4.89 -26.70 -25.26
CA LYS A 67 -4.32 -27.86 -25.97
C LYS A 67 -2.79 -27.98 -25.90
N GLN A 68 -2.16 -27.39 -24.88
CA GLN A 68 -0.72 -27.59 -24.65
C GLN A 68 -0.41 -28.99 -24.13
N LEU A 69 -1.40 -29.61 -23.47
CA LEU A 69 -1.36 -30.99 -23.03
C LEU A 69 -2.65 -31.69 -23.43
N ASP A 70 -2.54 -32.94 -23.88
CA ASP A 70 -3.68 -33.74 -24.30
C ASP A 70 -4.50 -34.22 -23.10
N GLU A 71 -5.80 -33.95 -23.10
CA GLU A 71 -6.70 -34.38 -22.01
C GLU A 71 -6.79 -35.92 -21.90
N SER A 72 -6.78 -36.63 -23.05
CA SER A 72 -6.84 -38.10 -23.10
C SER A 72 -5.64 -38.79 -22.46
N SER A 73 -4.54 -38.05 -22.25
CA SER A 73 -3.34 -38.57 -21.61
C SER A 73 -3.43 -38.56 -20.07
N ILE A 74 -4.48 -37.98 -19.48
CA ILE A 74 -4.71 -37.94 -18.02
C ILE A 74 -5.19 -39.32 -17.54
N ASN A 75 -4.25 -40.23 -17.29
CA ASN A 75 -4.49 -41.57 -16.74
C ASN A 75 -3.49 -41.89 -15.63
N TYR A 76 -3.90 -42.66 -14.61
CA TYR A 76 -3.02 -43.10 -13.51
C TYR A 76 -1.75 -43.84 -13.97
N LYS A 77 -1.78 -44.43 -15.16
CA LYS A 77 -0.63 -45.13 -15.77
C LYS A 77 0.47 -44.16 -16.23
N ASN A 78 0.11 -42.93 -16.59
CA ASN A 78 1.02 -41.93 -17.12
C ASN A 78 1.63 -41.11 -15.98
N LEU A 79 2.68 -41.67 -15.36
CA LEU A 79 3.31 -41.08 -14.18
C LEU A 79 3.95 -39.72 -14.46
N ASP A 80 4.51 -39.52 -15.65
CA ASP A 80 5.23 -38.29 -16.00
C ASP A 80 4.33 -37.06 -16.01
N LEU A 81 3.06 -37.24 -16.42
CA LEU A 81 2.08 -36.18 -16.41
C LEU A 81 1.57 -35.93 -14.98
N ILE A 82 1.27 -37.00 -14.25
CA ILE A 82 0.73 -36.90 -12.90
C ILE A 82 1.74 -36.30 -11.93
N LYS A 83 3.01 -36.69 -12.03
CA LYS A 83 4.11 -36.17 -11.19
C LYS A 83 4.26 -34.65 -11.30
N ARG A 84 3.95 -34.05 -12.47
CA ARG A 84 3.97 -32.58 -12.64
C ARG A 84 2.88 -31.86 -11.84
N PHE A 85 1.82 -32.55 -11.45
CA PHE A 85 0.72 -32.01 -10.64
C PHE A 85 0.79 -32.44 -9.17
N THR A 86 1.87 -33.07 -8.76
CA THR A 86 2.19 -33.35 -7.36
C THR A 86 3.38 -32.51 -6.90
N MET A 87 3.37 -32.08 -5.65
CA MET A 87 4.52 -31.48 -5.00
C MET A 87 5.54 -32.56 -4.65
N ALA A 88 6.77 -32.17 -4.30
CA ALA A 88 7.76 -33.08 -3.70
C ALA A 88 7.10 -33.89 -2.58
N SER A 89 6.51 -33.20 -1.60
CA SER A 89 5.76 -33.71 -0.42
C SER A 89 4.64 -34.74 -0.67
N GLY A 90 4.37 -35.13 -1.90
CA GLY A 90 3.25 -35.99 -2.26
C GLY A 90 1.89 -35.28 -2.19
N LYS A 91 1.81 -33.97 -1.90
CA LYS A 91 0.55 -33.20 -1.93
C LYS A 91 0.14 -32.86 -3.37
N ILE A 92 -1.16 -32.73 -3.65
CA ILE A 92 -1.67 -32.35 -4.98
C ILE A 92 -1.53 -30.83 -5.16
N LEU A 93 -1.01 -30.38 -6.30
CA LEU A 93 -0.89 -28.95 -6.61
C LEU A 93 -2.28 -28.28 -6.64
N PRO A 94 -2.50 -27.18 -5.92
CA PRO A 94 -3.77 -26.49 -5.94
C PRO A 94 -3.99 -25.79 -7.29
N ARG A 95 -5.27 -25.61 -7.65
CA ARG A 95 -5.70 -24.95 -8.90
C ARG A 95 -5.06 -23.58 -9.12
N ARG A 96 -4.85 -22.79 -8.06
CA ARG A 96 -4.28 -21.44 -8.13
C ARG A 96 -2.84 -21.42 -8.69
N ILE A 97 -2.10 -22.51 -8.49
CA ILE A 97 -0.71 -22.65 -8.95
C ILE A 97 -0.69 -23.33 -10.32
N SER A 98 -1.47 -24.41 -10.50
CA SER A 98 -1.49 -25.17 -11.76
C SER A 98 -2.16 -24.41 -12.91
N GLY A 99 -3.16 -23.56 -12.61
CA GLY A 99 -3.97 -22.85 -13.61
C GLY A 99 -5.08 -23.70 -14.25
N ASN A 100 -5.26 -24.95 -13.82
CA ASN A 100 -6.19 -25.88 -14.47
C ASN A 100 -7.67 -25.46 -14.32
N CYS A 101 -8.55 -25.85 -15.24
CA CYS A 101 -10.00 -25.70 -15.09
C CYS A 101 -10.54 -26.63 -13.99
N ALA A 102 -11.72 -26.33 -13.44
CA ALA A 102 -12.32 -27.13 -12.37
C ALA A 102 -12.58 -28.59 -12.81
N ARG A 103 -12.99 -28.84 -14.07
CA ARG A 103 -13.14 -30.19 -14.63
C ARG A 103 -11.81 -30.95 -14.64
N HIS A 104 -10.78 -30.38 -15.26
CA HIS A 104 -9.46 -31.04 -15.37
C HIS A 104 -8.82 -31.27 -14.00
N GLN A 105 -8.95 -30.32 -13.06
CA GLN A 105 -8.43 -30.51 -11.71
C GLN A 105 -9.10 -31.69 -10.98
N LYS A 106 -10.42 -31.88 -11.16
CA LYS A 106 -11.15 -33.04 -10.61
C LYS A 106 -10.69 -34.36 -11.25
N LEU A 107 -10.49 -34.37 -12.56
CA LEU A 107 -9.98 -35.54 -13.30
C LEU A 107 -8.59 -35.93 -12.81
N ILE A 108 -7.65 -34.98 -12.77
CA ILE A 108 -6.29 -35.20 -12.28
C ILE A 108 -6.29 -35.70 -10.83
N ALA A 109 -7.10 -35.09 -9.95
CA ALA A 109 -7.19 -35.54 -8.57
C ALA A 109 -7.72 -36.97 -8.43
N ARG A 110 -8.66 -37.39 -9.30
CA ARG A 110 -9.16 -38.77 -9.34
C ARG A 110 -8.06 -39.75 -9.74
N GLU A 111 -7.34 -39.44 -10.81
CA GLU A 111 -6.25 -40.29 -11.31
C GLU A 111 -5.07 -40.35 -10.32
N ILE A 112 -4.71 -39.25 -9.67
CA ILE A 112 -3.69 -39.25 -8.60
C ILE A 112 -4.12 -40.17 -7.46
N LYS A 113 -5.38 -40.09 -7.01
CA LYS A 113 -5.88 -40.94 -5.93
C LYS A 113 -5.82 -42.43 -6.31
N ARG A 114 -6.20 -42.77 -7.55
CA ARG A 114 -6.05 -44.13 -8.09
C ARG A 114 -4.59 -44.59 -8.09
N ALA A 115 -3.69 -43.75 -8.60
CA ALA A 115 -2.26 -44.05 -8.64
C ALA A 115 -1.66 -44.30 -7.24
N ARG A 116 -2.13 -43.58 -6.21
CA ARG A 116 -1.69 -43.80 -4.82
C ARG A 116 -2.19 -45.10 -4.22
N ILE A 117 -3.44 -45.50 -4.50
CA ILE A 117 -3.98 -46.79 -4.05
C ILE A 117 -3.19 -47.94 -4.67
N LEU A 118 -2.73 -47.78 -5.91
CA LEU A 118 -1.88 -48.73 -6.63
C LEU A 118 -0.38 -48.62 -6.27
N ALA A 119 -0.01 -47.80 -5.28
CA ALA A 119 1.37 -47.57 -4.85
C ALA A 119 2.33 -47.03 -5.94
N LEU A 120 1.80 -46.41 -7.01
CA LEU A 120 2.61 -45.77 -8.04
C LEU A 120 3.15 -44.39 -7.62
N LEU A 121 2.46 -43.73 -6.68
CA LEU A 121 2.86 -42.46 -6.08
C LEU A 121 2.77 -42.53 -4.55
N PRO A 122 3.71 -41.90 -3.83
CA PRO A 122 3.68 -41.86 -2.37
C PRO A 122 2.58 -40.91 -1.84
N PHE A 123 2.15 -41.16 -0.61
CA PHE A 123 1.25 -40.26 0.12
C PHE A 123 1.99 -39.13 0.84
N VAL A 124 3.19 -39.42 1.34
CA VAL A 124 4.02 -38.53 2.16
C VAL A 124 5.49 -38.81 1.82
N ASP A 125 6.30 -37.76 1.82
CA ASP A 125 7.76 -37.90 1.73
C ASP A 125 8.31 -38.44 3.04
N ARG A 126 9.32 -39.32 2.94
CA ARG A 126 9.95 -39.95 4.09
C ARG A 126 10.97 -39.04 4.75
#